data_AF-A0A954GW38-F1
#
_entry.id   AF-A0A954GW38-F1
#
_cell.length_a   1.000
_cell.length_b   1.000
_cell.length_c   1.000
_cell.angle_alpha   90.00
_cell.angle_beta   90.00
_cell.angle_gamma   90.00
#
_symmetry.space_group_name_H-M   'P 1'
#
loop_
_entity.id
_entity.type
_entity.pdbx_description
1 polymer ?
#
loop_
_entity_poly.entity_id
_entity_poly.type
_entity_poly.pdbx_seq_one_letter_code
_entity_poly.pdbx_strand_id
1 'polypeptide(L)'
;MAQGLDSPDVLRQLRATPELLAQVAGAECADMSLQTQLRRDFPAELVVAALQLHESRVRARKKFSRADDMWLTRVGVEQSTAEAVAQYKAERFRGADFVWDVCCGIGSDSIALAQVVN
;
A
#
# COMPACT_ATOMS: atom_id res chain seq x y z
N MET A 1 -13.71 -0.91 -15.66
CA MET A 1 -14.08 -0.52 -14.28
C MET A 1 -12.96 -0.98 -13.38
N ALA A 2 -12.46 -0.13 -12.48
CA ALA A 2 -11.43 -0.53 -11.52
C ALA A 2 -12.02 -1.58 -10.54
N GLN A 3 -11.22 -2.57 -10.14
CA GLN A 3 -11.65 -3.69 -9.30
C GLN A 3 -10.62 -3.94 -8.20
N GLY A 4 -11.05 -4.53 -7.08
CA GLY A 4 -10.15 -4.82 -5.97
C GLY A 4 -9.41 -3.57 -5.48
N LEU A 5 -8.09 -3.66 -5.30
CA LEU A 5 -7.28 -2.56 -4.78
C LEU A 5 -7.16 -1.34 -5.71
N ASP A 6 -7.58 -1.44 -6.97
CA ASP A 6 -7.63 -0.27 -7.87
C ASP A 6 -8.96 0.50 -7.74
N SER A 7 -9.95 -0.05 -7.01
CA SER A 7 -11.26 0.58 -6.80
C SER A 7 -11.25 1.50 -5.57
N PRO A 8 -11.57 2.81 -5.71
CA PRO A 8 -11.66 3.72 -4.58
C PRO A 8 -12.71 3.29 -3.54
N ASP A 9 -13.79 2.65 -3.97
CA ASP A 9 -14.84 2.19 -3.06
C ASP A 9 -14.35 1.03 -2.20
N VAL A 10 -13.63 0.08 -2.79
CA VAL A 10 -12.99 -1.02 -2.05
C VAL A 10 -11.95 -0.47 -1.07
N LEU A 11 -11.12 0.49 -1.47
CA LEU A 11 -10.14 1.12 -0.58
C LEU A 11 -10.80 1.82 0.61
N ARG A 12 -11.90 2.57 0.37
CA ARG A 12 -12.66 3.22 1.44
C ARG A 12 -13.29 2.21 2.39
N GLN A 13 -13.87 1.13 1.86
CA GLN A 13 -14.45 0.06 2.67
C GLN A 13 -13.40 -0.66 3.50
N LEU A 14 -12.26 -1.06 2.90
CA LEU A 14 -11.14 -1.64 3.64
C LEU A 14 -10.65 -0.75 4.78
N ARG A 15 -10.56 0.57 4.54
CA ARG A 15 -10.18 1.54 5.56
C ARG A 15 -11.22 1.62 6.70
N ALA A 16 -12.49 1.42 6.38
CA ALA A 16 -13.59 1.40 7.35
C ALA A 16 -13.75 0.06 8.08
N THR A 17 -13.04 -0.99 7.67
CA THR A 17 -13.06 -2.34 8.26
C THR A 17 -11.67 -2.73 8.79
N PRO A 18 -11.10 -2.00 9.78
CA PRO A 18 -9.76 -2.26 10.29
C PRO A 18 -9.61 -3.65 10.93
N GLU A 19 -10.70 -4.25 11.43
CA GLU A 19 -10.73 -5.59 11.98
C GLU A 19 -10.39 -6.67 10.93
N LEU A 20 -10.78 -6.48 9.66
CA LEU A 20 -10.40 -7.38 8.57
C LEU A 20 -8.90 -7.27 8.29
N LEU A 21 -8.36 -6.05 8.26
CA LEU A 21 -6.92 -5.81 8.08
C LEU A 21 -6.09 -6.40 9.23
N ALA A 22 -6.58 -6.30 10.47
CA ALA A 22 -5.94 -6.89 11.64
C ALA A 22 -5.92 -8.43 11.58
N GLN A 23 -7.02 -9.05 11.14
CA GLN A 23 -7.11 -10.51 11.02
C GLN A 23 -6.17 -11.07 9.93
N VAL A 24 -5.96 -10.36 8.83
CA VAL A 24 -5.02 -10.81 7.77
C VAL A 24 -3.56 -10.52 8.11
N ALA A 25 -3.24 -9.58 9.01
CA ALA A 25 -1.87 -9.18 9.32
C ALA A 25 -0.99 -10.30 9.88
N GLY A 26 -1.59 -11.29 10.56
CA GLY A 26 -0.92 -12.47 11.09
C GLY A 26 -0.90 -13.68 10.14
N ALA A 27 -1.50 -13.56 8.96
CA ALA A 27 -1.67 -14.67 8.03
C ALA A 27 -0.37 -15.02 7.30
N GLU A 28 -0.14 -16.31 7.09
CA GLU A 28 0.83 -16.76 6.10
C GLU A 28 0.31 -16.51 4.68
N CYS A 29 1.24 -16.32 3.74
CA CYS A 29 0.90 -16.13 2.35
C CYS A 29 0.22 -17.41 1.80
N ALA A 30 -0.96 -17.26 1.18
CA ALA A 30 -1.77 -18.32 0.61
C ALA A 30 -2.57 -19.23 1.59
N ASP A 31 -2.88 -18.75 2.79
CA ASP A 31 -3.81 -19.46 3.69
C ASP A 31 -5.26 -19.44 3.16
N MET A 32 -5.61 -20.50 2.42
CA MET A 32 -6.95 -20.72 1.87
C MET A 32 -8.00 -20.98 2.95
N SER A 33 -7.59 -21.51 4.11
CA SER A 33 -8.49 -21.78 5.22
C SER A 33 -8.96 -20.47 5.86
N LEU A 34 -8.03 -19.55 6.09
CA LEU A 34 -8.32 -18.20 6.56
C LEU A 34 -9.22 -17.44 5.58
N GLN A 35 -8.92 -17.50 4.27
CA GLN A 35 -9.76 -16.85 3.27
C GLN A 35 -11.21 -17.38 3.31
N THR A 36 -11.38 -18.69 3.47
CA THR A 36 -12.70 -19.32 3.57
C THR A 36 -13.44 -18.89 4.84
N GLN A 37 -12.73 -18.77 5.96
CA GLN A 37 -13.28 -18.29 7.22
C GLN A 37 -13.73 -16.84 7.12
N LEU A 38 -12.86 -15.94 6.65
CA LEU A 38 -13.15 -14.50 6.54
C LEU A 38 -14.34 -14.20 5.62
N ARG A 39 -14.55 -15.01 4.57
CA ARG A 39 -15.70 -14.87 3.66
C ARG A 39 -17.06 -15.15 4.29
N ARG A 40 -17.11 -15.71 5.50
CA ARG A 40 -18.36 -15.88 6.27
C ARG A 40 -18.81 -14.57 6.90
N ASP A 41 -17.86 -13.73 7.27
CA ASP A 41 -18.11 -12.51 8.06
C ASP A 41 -17.97 -11.23 7.22
N PHE A 42 -17.23 -11.29 6.10
CA PHE A 42 -16.93 -10.14 5.25
C PHE A 42 -17.25 -10.39 3.76
N PRO A 43 -17.57 -9.33 2.98
CA PRO A 43 -17.73 -9.44 1.54
C PRO A 43 -16.51 -10.04 0.84
N ALA A 44 -16.74 -10.96 -0.10
CA ALA A 44 -15.67 -11.71 -0.74
C ALA A 44 -14.63 -10.81 -1.46
N GLU A 45 -15.06 -9.70 -2.05
CA GLU A 45 -14.16 -8.73 -2.70
C GLU A 45 -13.24 -8.04 -1.69
N LEU A 46 -13.75 -7.65 -0.51
CA LEU A 46 -12.93 -7.06 0.55
C LEU A 46 -11.92 -8.05 1.11
N VAL A 47 -12.31 -9.32 1.30
CA VAL A 47 -11.38 -10.35 1.77
C VAL A 47 -10.22 -10.54 0.78
N VAL A 48 -10.52 -10.60 -0.53
CA VAL A 48 -9.49 -10.73 -1.56
C VAL A 48 -8.57 -9.50 -1.56
N ALA A 49 -9.13 -8.30 -1.51
CA ALA A 49 -8.35 -7.07 -1.51
C ALA A 49 -7.48 -6.92 -0.25
N ALA A 50 -7.99 -7.31 0.93
CA ALA A 50 -7.24 -7.30 2.18
C ALA A 50 -6.04 -8.27 2.14
N LEU A 51 -6.24 -9.48 1.63
CA LEU A 51 -5.16 -10.47 1.48
C LEU A 51 -4.11 -10.00 0.46
N GLN A 52 -4.53 -9.41 -0.66
CA GLN A 52 -3.63 -8.83 -1.66
C GLN A 52 -2.81 -7.67 -1.08
N LEU A 53 -3.44 -6.81 -0.27
CA LEU A 53 -2.76 -5.71 0.40
C LEU A 53 -1.73 -6.26 1.40
N HIS A 54 -2.11 -7.23 2.22
CA HIS A 54 -1.21 -7.91 3.16
C HIS A 54 0.01 -8.50 2.46
N GLU A 55 -0.19 -9.30 1.41
CA GLU A 55 0.92 -9.87 0.64
C GLU A 55 1.83 -8.78 0.05
N SER A 56 1.23 -7.71 -0.49
CA SER A 56 1.97 -6.58 -1.04
C SER A 56 2.80 -5.88 0.02
N ARG A 57 2.27 -5.69 1.24
CA ARG A 57 2.99 -5.13 2.40
C ARG A 57 4.15 -6.01 2.82
N VAL A 58 3.95 -7.32 2.95
CA VAL A 58 5.02 -8.27 3.30
C VAL A 58 6.19 -8.18 2.32
N ARG A 59 5.90 -8.13 1.00
CA ARG A 59 6.93 -7.97 -0.04
C ARG A 59 7.63 -6.60 0.04
N ALA A 60 6.84 -5.55 0.29
CA ALA A 60 7.29 -4.17 0.36
C ALA A 60 8.22 -3.87 1.56
N ARG A 61 8.19 -4.66 2.63
CA ARG A 61 9.08 -4.48 3.81
C ARG A 61 10.57 -4.46 3.47
N LYS A 62 10.98 -5.10 2.37
CA LYS A 62 12.39 -5.05 1.90
C LYS A 62 12.77 -3.72 1.25
N LYS A 63 11.78 -2.91 0.87
CA LYS A 63 11.93 -1.69 0.05
C LYS A 63 11.50 -0.42 0.79
N PHE A 64 10.58 -0.56 1.76
CA PHE A 64 9.99 0.53 2.51
C PHE A 64 9.98 0.22 4.01
N SER A 65 10.47 1.15 4.82
CA SER A 65 10.44 1.10 6.28
C SER A 65 9.01 1.16 6.83
N ARG A 66 8.10 1.82 6.11
CA ARG A 66 6.69 1.99 6.47
C ARG A 66 5.73 1.10 5.67
N ALA A 67 6.22 -0.01 5.11
CA ALA A 67 5.42 -0.87 4.24
C ALA A 67 4.04 -1.23 4.85
N ASP A 68 3.99 -1.53 6.14
CA ASP A 68 2.75 -1.94 6.83
C ASP A 68 1.70 -0.82 6.97
N ASP A 69 2.11 0.45 6.86
CA ASP A 69 1.20 1.60 6.86
C ASP A 69 0.67 1.96 5.46
N MET A 70 1.34 1.48 4.40
CA MET A 70 1.09 1.90 3.03
C MET A 70 -0.08 1.14 2.40
N TRP A 71 -0.75 1.78 1.44
CA TRP A 71 -1.73 1.15 0.55
C TRP A 71 -1.02 0.73 -0.73
N LEU A 72 -0.95 -0.58 -0.98
CA LEU A 72 -0.03 -1.15 -1.94
C LEU A 72 -0.74 -2.18 -2.82
N THR A 73 -0.38 -2.17 -4.11
CA THR A 73 -0.60 -3.30 -5.02
C THR A 73 0.74 -3.93 -5.34
N ARG A 74 0.74 -5.22 -5.73
CA ARG A 74 1.95 -5.91 -6.16
C ARG A 74 2.69 -5.16 -7.26
N VAL A 75 1.96 -4.74 -8.30
CA VAL A 75 2.52 -3.99 -9.44
C VAL A 75 3.12 -2.66 -8.97
N GLY A 76 2.43 -1.94 -8.07
CA GLY A 76 2.94 -0.69 -7.51
C GLY A 76 4.23 -0.88 -6.70
N VAL A 77 4.34 -1.97 -5.94
CA VAL A 77 5.58 -2.31 -5.22
C VAL A 77 6.71 -2.64 -6.20
N GLU A 78 6.44 -3.36 -7.28
CA GLU A 78 7.42 -3.72 -8.30
C GLU A 78 7.91 -2.48 -9.08
N GLN A 79 7.02 -1.55 -9.44
CA GLN A 79 7.34 -0.37 -10.26
C GLN A 79 7.87 0.85 -9.49
N SER A 80 7.71 0.88 -8.16
CA SER A 80 8.07 2.06 -7.36
C SER A 80 9.57 2.34 -7.28
N THR A 81 9.94 3.58 -6.95
CA THR A 81 11.28 3.90 -6.47
C THR A 81 11.52 3.24 -5.11
N ALA A 82 12.72 2.73 -4.83
CA ALA A 82 13.07 2.25 -3.49
C ALA A 82 13.24 3.41 -2.51
N GLU A 83 12.88 3.25 -1.23
CA GLU A 83 12.84 4.35 -0.25
C GLU A 83 14.14 5.14 -0.18
N ALA A 84 15.29 4.47 -0.08
CA ALA A 84 16.60 5.12 -0.03
C ALA A 84 16.91 5.94 -1.30
N VAL A 85 16.44 5.48 -2.47
CA VAL A 85 16.63 6.20 -3.74
C VAL A 85 15.70 7.40 -3.82
N ALA A 86 14.45 7.26 -3.35
CA ALA A 86 13.49 8.36 -3.28
C ALA A 86 13.99 9.47 -2.36
N GLN A 87 14.51 9.12 -1.17
CA GLN A 87 15.14 10.05 -0.23
C GLN A 87 16.33 10.78 -0.87
N TYR A 88 17.26 10.03 -1.48
CA TYR A 88 18.40 10.64 -2.18
C TYR A 88 17.98 11.61 -3.29
N LYS A 89 16.95 11.27 -4.08
CA LYS A 89 16.40 12.17 -5.12
C LYS A 89 15.76 13.41 -4.51
N ALA A 90 15.01 13.25 -3.42
CA ALA A 90 14.27 14.33 -2.77
C ALA A 90 15.19 15.45 -2.29
N GLU A 91 16.39 15.14 -1.79
CA GLU A 91 17.37 16.14 -1.34
C GLU A 91 17.67 17.27 -2.34
N ARG A 92 17.51 17.00 -3.65
CA ARG A 92 17.69 18.01 -4.71
C ARG A 92 16.62 19.09 -4.70
N PHE A 93 15.50 18.86 -4.02
CA PHE A 93 14.34 19.73 -3.90
C PHE A 93 14.23 20.37 -2.50
N ARG A 94 15.25 20.18 -1.65
CA ARG A 94 15.26 20.73 -0.30
C ARG A 94 15.06 22.24 -0.32
N GLY A 95 14.09 22.73 0.45
CA GLY A 95 13.76 24.15 0.56
C GLY A 95 13.00 24.73 -0.63
N ALA A 96 12.54 23.90 -1.58
CA ALA A 96 11.57 24.34 -2.57
C ALA A 96 10.22 24.64 -1.88
N ASP A 97 9.50 25.64 -2.37
CA ASP A 97 8.16 25.98 -1.84
C ASP A 97 7.07 25.05 -2.38
N PHE A 98 7.23 24.56 -3.62
CA PHE A 98 6.26 23.68 -4.27
C PHE A 98 6.96 22.70 -5.21
N VAL A 99 6.52 21.44 -5.18
CA VAL A 99 6.95 20.38 -6.10
C VAL A 99 5.74 19.57 -6.57
N TRP A 100 5.70 19.26 -7.86
CA TRP A 100 4.66 18.42 -8.46
C TRP A 100 5.22 17.04 -8.79
N ASP A 101 4.68 15.99 -8.16
CA ASP A 101 4.95 14.60 -8.52
C ASP A 101 3.83 14.07 -9.44
N VAL A 102 3.99 14.30 -10.74
CA VAL A 102 2.97 14.02 -11.76
C VAL A 102 2.78 12.53 -12.08
N CYS A 103 3.73 11.68 -11.64
CA CYS A 103 3.72 10.25 -11.85
C CYS A 103 3.92 9.52 -10.51
N CYS A 104 3.20 9.96 -9.49
CA CYS A 104 3.48 9.59 -8.09
C CYS A 104 3.29 8.10 -7.76
N GLY A 105 2.52 7.36 -8.57
CA GLY A 105 2.28 5.93 -8.37
C GLY A 105 1.75 5.62 -6.96
N ILE A 106 2.41 4.70 -6.24
CA ILE A 106 2.09 4.38 -4.84
C ILE A 106 2.66 5.41 -3.83
N GLY A 107 3.20 6.54 -4.30
CA GLY A 107 3.59 7.68 -3.46
C GLY A 107 4.99 7.61 -2.85
N SER A 108 5.86 6.70 -3.29
CA SER A 108 7.22 6.60 -2.70
C SER A 108 8.03 7.89 -2.84
N ASP A 109 8.08 8.49 -4.04
CA ASP A 109 8.82 9.73 -4.27
C ASP A 109 8.12 10.92 -3.60
N SER A 110 6.78 10.98 -3.68
CA SER A 110 5.97 11.97 -2.97
C SER A 110 6.21 12.01 -1.45
N ILE A 111 6.30 10.85 -0.78
CA ILE A 111 6.59 10.76 0.66
C ILE A 111 7.97 11.36 0.97
N ALA A 112 8.98 11.06 0.16
CA ALA A 112 10.33 11.60 0.36
C ALA A 112 10.39 13.11 0.08
N LEU A 113 9.73 13.59 -0.98
CA LEU A 113 9.63 15.02 -1.29
C LEU A 113 8.98 15.81 -0.16
N ALA A 114 7.91 15.29 0.43
CA ALA A 114 7.20 15.92 1.55
C ALA A 114 8.06 16.08 2.81
N GLN A 115 9.21 15.41 2.92
CA GLN A 115 10.13 15.54 4.06
C GLN A 115 11.14 16.67 3.91
N VAL A 116 11.27 17.27 2.71
CA VAL A 116 12.34 18.23 2.40
C VAL A 116 11.86 19.53 1.77
N VAL A 117 10.64 19.55 1.22
CA VAL A 117 9.94 20.76 0.74
C VAL A 117 9.43 21.56 1.95
N ASN A 118 9.34 22.89 1.82
CA ASN A 118 8.91 23.81 2.88
C ASN A 118 7.45 23.61 3.32
#